data_AF-A0A7U9NHN5-F1
#
_entry.id   AF-A0A7U9NHN5-F1
#
_cell.length_a   1.000
_cell.length_b   1.000
_cell.length_c   1.000
_cell.angle_alpha   90.00
_cell.angle_beta   90.00
_cell.angle_gamma   90.00
#
_symmetry.space_group_name_H-M   'P 1'
#
loop_
_entity.id
_entity.type
_entity.pdbx_description
1 polymer ?
#
loop_
_entity_poly.entity_id
_entity_poly.type
_entity_poly.pdbx_seq_one_letter_code
_entity_poly.pdbx_strand_id
1 'polypeptide(L)'
;MKWEKIEYPWKGVNIPDSEIDSRMKLFDDFVTYFGFDRMAWGESAGSYERLLYGRHSYNNVANSCYYPHGWKAPENVPEHDHGLLFKKSGTSQIVYVNQPYSFDRTQLEEWCNERSLIYVICDKRYSFYYPDNTDMVLVMSNDTYISCFDLTYWPQRWQE
;
A
#
# COMPACT_ATOMS: atom_id res chain seq x y z
N MET A 1 4.75 3.62 -12.57
CA MET A 1 3.58 3.98 -11.74
C MET A 1 2.56 4.86 -12.46
N LYS A 2 1.37 4.31 -12.69
CA LYS A 2 0.21 4.95 -13.33
C LYS A 2 -1.01 4.74 -12.43
N TRP A 3 -1.73 5.82 -12.10
CA TRP A 3 -2.96 5.73 -11.31
C TRP A 3 -4.13 5.36 -12.21
N GLU A 4 -4.82 4.28 -11.87
CA GLU A 4 -5.93 3.71 -12.63
C GLU A 4 -7.20 3.65 -11.78
N LYS A 5 -8.32 3.33 -12.42
CA LYS A 5 -9.55 3.01 -11.69
C LYS A 5 -9.31 1.76 -10.86
N ILE A 6 -9.98 1.69 -9.72
CA ILE A 6 -9.88 0.55 -8.82
C ILE A 6 -10.62 -0.64 -9.44
N GLU A 7 -9.89 -1.73 -9.64
CA GLU A 7 -10.39 -3.04 -10.05
C GLU A 7 -9.55 -4.09 -9.33
N TYR A 8 -10.13 -5.26 -9.02
CA TYR A 8 -9.40 -6.34 -8.35
C TYR A 8 -8.20 -6.79 -9.22
N PRO A 9 -6.95 -6.62 -8.75
CA PRO A 9 -5.76 -6.69 -9.62
C PRO A 9 -5.36 -8.11 -10.03
N TRP A 10 -5.86 -9.13 -9.34
CA TRP A 10 -5.50 -10.54 -9.59
C TRP A 10 -6.57 -11.32 -10.33
N LYS A 11 -7.53 -10.62 -10.96
CA LYS A 11 -8.50 -11.26 -11.84
C LYS A 11 -7.79 -11.96 -13.01
N GLY A 12 -7.95 -13.27 -13.13
CA GLY A 12 -7.30 -14.07 -14.18
C GLY A 12 -5.93 -14.65 -13.81
N VAL A 13 -5.46 -14.43 -12.57
CA VAL A 13 -4.44 -15.30 -11.96
C VAL A 13 -5.10 -16.65 -11.65
N ASN A 14 -4.31 -17.73 -11.55
CA ASN A 14 -4.78 -19.08 -11.18
C ASN A 14 -5.28 -19.12 -9.71
N ILE A 15 -6.35 -18.40 -9.42
CA ILE A 15 -7.11 -18.40 -8.18
C ILE A 15 -8.28 -19.37 -8.38
N PRO A 16 -8.53 -20.32 -7.47
CA PRO A 16 -9.69 -21.18 -7.55
C PRO A 16 -10.98 -20.38 -7.65
N ASP A 17 -11.91 -20.79 -8.52
CA ASP A 17 -13.22 -20.12 -8.66
C ASP A 17 -14.00 -20.07 -7.33
N SER A 18 -13.74 -21.01 -6.42
CA SER A 18 -14.32 -21.02 -5.07
C SER A 18 -13.79 -19.91 -4.15
N GLU A 19 -12.67 -19.27 -4.49
CA GLU A 19 -11.99 -18.26 -3.67
C GLU A 19 -12.00 -16.86 -4.28
N ILE A 20 -12.22 -16.74 -5.60
CA ILE A 20 -12.14 -15.43 -6.27
C ILE A 20 -13.16 -14.44 -5.71
N ASP A 21 -14.40 -14.87 -5.47
CA ASP A 21 -15.47 -14.01 -4.97
C ASP A 21 -15.19 -13.52 -3.55
N SER A 22 -14.60 -14.36 -2.68
CA SER A 22 -14.28 -13.96 -1.31
C SER A 22 -13.11 -12.98 -1.28
N ARG A 23 -12.08 -13.18 -2.11
CA ARG A 23 -10.94 -12.26 -2.24
C ARG A 23 -11.37 -10.91 -2.83
N MET A 24 -12.23 -10.91 -3.86
CA MET A 24 -12.81 -9.69 -4.42
C MET A 24 -13.64 -8.93 -3.38
N LYS A 25 -14.42 -9.64 -2.57
CA LYS A 25 -15.18 -9.00 -1.47
C LYS A 25 -14.27 -8.36 -0.43
N LEU A 26 -13.19 -9.02 -0.01
CA LEU A 26 -12.21 -8.43 0.92
C LEU A 26 -11.55 -7.16 0.35
N PHE A 27 -11.22 -7.19 -0.94
CA PHE A 27 -10.69 -6.02 -1.65
C PHE A 27 -11.71 -4.87 -1.70
N ASP A 28 -12.96 -5.15 -2.07
CA ASP A 28 -14.02 -4.14 -2.14
C ASP A 28 -14.34 -3.56 -0.76
N ASP A 29 -14.36 -4.40 0.29
CA ASP A 29 -14.54 -3.98 1.68
C ASP A 29 -13.39 -3.06 2.13
N PHE A 30 -12.14 -3.38 1.77
CA PHE A 30 -10.97 -2.54 2.02
C PHE A 30 -11.09 -1.19 1.33
N VAL A 31 -11.32 -1.19 0.01
CA VAL A 31 -11.45 0.03 -0.79
C VAL A 31 -12.56 0.92 -0.27
N THR A 32 -13.72 0.33 0.05
CA THR A 32 -14.89 1.05 0.55
C THR A 32 -14.64 1.62 1.94
N TYR A 33 -14.05 0.83 2.84
CA TYR A 33 -13.75 1.26 4.22
C TYR A 33 -12.83 2.49 4.24
N PHE A 34 -11.74 2.45 3.47
CA PHE A 34 -10.83 3.58 3.40
C PHE A 34 -11.34 4.69 2.51
N GLY A 35 -12.26 4.41 1.58
CA GLY A 35 -12.81 5.39 0.63
C GLY A 35 -11.84 5.75 -0.50
N PHE A 36 -11.01 4.80 -0.94
CA PHE A 36 -10.07 5.00 -2.05
C PHE A 36 -10.80 5.02 -3.40
N ASP A 37 -10.25 5.75 -4.38
CA ASP A 37 -10.84 5.85 -5.72
C ASP A 37 -9.82 5.66 -6.87
N ARG A 38 -8.52 5.56 -6.55
CA ARG A 38 -7.46 5.18 -7.50
C ARG A 38 -6.57 4.09 -6.92
N MET A 39 -6.05 3.26 -7.81
CA MET A 39 -5.04 2.24 -7.51
C MET A 39 -3.87 2.34 -8.48
N ALA A 40 -2.69 1.89 -8.07
CA ALA A 40 -1.56 1.62 -8.94
C ALA A 40 -0.81 0.37 -8.42
N TRP A 41 -0.03 -0.28 -9.27
CA TRP A 41 0.91 -1.31 -8.82
C TRP A 41 1.99 -0.69 -7.93
N GLY A 42 2.31 -1.40 -6.84
CA GLY A 42 3.39 -1.08 -5.92
C GLY A 42 4.74 -1.45 -6.52
N GLU A 43 5.24 -0.59 -7.39
CA GLU A 43 6.55 -0.73 -8.04
C GLU A 43 7.62 0.06 -7.28
N SER A 44 8.89 -0.03 -7.72
CA SER A 44 9.91 0.91 -7.25
C SER A 44 9.48 2.37 -7.44
N ALA A 45 9.79 3.21 -6.47
CA ALA A 45 9.48 4.64 -6.49
C ALA A 45 10.75 5.46 -6.26
N GLY A 46 10.82 6.68 -6.76
CA GLY A 46 12.01 7.52 -6.53
C GLY A 46 12.17 8.05 -5.12
N SER A 47 11.08 8.06 -4.36
CA SER A 47 11.07 8.19 -2.91
C SER A 47 9.70 7.81 -2.40
N TYR A 48 9.66 6.77 -1.58
CA TYR A 48 8.42 6.36 -0.94
C TYR A 48 7.95 7.38 0.12
N GLU A 49 8.87 8.06 0.80
CA GLU A 49 8.54 9.19 1.68
C GLU A 49 7.72 10.23 0.89
N ARG A 50 8.27 10.80 -0.18
CA ARG A 50 7.57 11.86 -0.93
C ARG A 50 6.26 11.38 -1.52
N LEU A 51 6.24 10.15 -2.04
CA LEU A 51 5.05 9.53 -2.62
C LEU A 51 3.93 9.40 -1.58
N LEU A 52 4.19 8.78 -0.42
CA LEU A 52 3.17 8.50 0.59
C LEU A 52 2.73 9.74 1.36
N TYR A 53 3.55 10.80 1.39
CA TYR A 53 3.11 12.13 1.83
C TYR A 53 2.27 12.88 0.77
N GLY A 54 1.99 12.28 -0.38
CA GLY A 54 1.22 12.90 -1.46
C GLY A 54 1.92 14.11 -2.09
N ARG A 55 3.25 14.25 -1.93
CA ARG A 55 3.99 15.41 -2.45
C ARG A 55 4.09 15.29 -3.97
N HIS A 56 3.63 16.33 -4.67
CA HIS A 56 3.71 16.43 -6.13
C HIS A 56 5.17 16.59 -6.57
N SER A 57 5.81 15.49 -6.95
CA SER A 57 7.04 15.56 -7.75
C SER A 57 7.01 14.61 -8.92
N TYR A 58 7.57 15.11 -10.02
CA TYR A 58 7.96 14.39 -11.23
C TYR A 58 8.85 13.16 -10.94
N ASN A 59 9.38 13.06 -9.71
CA ASN A 59 10.36 12.08 -9.23
C ASN A 59 9.76 10.87 -8.49
N ASN A 60 8.43 10.70 -8.46
CA ASN A 60 7.84 9.55 -7.76
C ASN A 60 7.83 8.27 -8.62
N VAL A 61 8.31 8.34 -9.87
CA VAL A 61 8.45 7.19 -10.78
C VAL A 61 9.90 6.72 -10.77
N ALA A 62 10.14 5.41 -10.68
CA ALA A 62 11.48 4.81 -10.66
C ALA A 62 12.46 5.41 -11.68
N ASN A 63 11.98 5.70 -12.90
CA ASN A 63 12.84 6.16 -13.99
C ASN A 63 13.08 7.68 -14.05
N SER A 64 12.64 8.46 -13.06
CA SER A 64 12.72 9.94 -13.11
C SER A 64 13.31 10.61 -11.86
N CYS A 65 14.07 9.87 -11.05
CA CYS A 65 14.57 10.31 -9.74
C CYS A 65 15.75 11.31 -9.83
N TYR A 66 15.51 12.49 -10.39
CA TYR A 66 16.49 13.58 -10.44
C TYR A 66 16.40 14.43 -9.18
N TYR A 67 17.37 14.29 -8.27
CA TYR A 67 17.55 15.18 -7.13
C TYR A 67 18.57 16.29 -7.48
N PRO A 68 18.56 17.45 -6.78
CA PRO A 68 19.54 18.52 -6.98
C PRO A 68 21.01 18.09 -6.86
N HIS A 69 21.27 16.92 -6.27
CA HIS A 69 22.60 16.34 -6.06
C HIS A 69 22.87 15.06 -6.88
N GLY A 70 22.05 14.76 -7.89
CA GLY A 70 22.27 13.65 -8.83
C GLY A 70 21.14 12.61 -8.87
N TRP A 71 21.35 11.57 -9.69
CA TRP A 71 20.44 10.43 -9.82
C TRP A 71 20.53 9.53 -8.58
N LYS A 72 19.40 9.34 -7.88
CA LYS A 72 19.29 8.26 -6.88
C LYS A 72 18.69 7.03 -7.52
N ALA A 73 19.13 5.85 -7.07
CA ALA A 73 18.47 4.61 -7.42
C ALA A 73 17.01 4.63 -6.91
N PRO A 74 16.07 4.02 -7.64
CA PRO A 74 14.72 3.78 -7.15
C PRO A 74 14.74 3.05 -5.81
N GLU A 75 13.80 3.38 -4.95
CA GLU A 75 13.57 2.74 -3.67
C GLU A 75 12.48 1.67 -3.80
N ASN A 76 12.63 0.59 -3.04
CA ASN A 76 11.59 -0.41 -2.80
C ASN A 76 11.23 -0.40 -1.32
N VAL A 77 9.98 -0.78 -1.03
CA VAL A 77 9.61 -1.22 0.33
C VAL A 77 10.31 -2.57 0.59
N PRO A 78 10.84 -2.83 1.80
CA PRO A 78 11.38 -4.13 2.14
C PRO A 78 10.37 -5.24 1.87
N GLU A 79 10.83 -6.33 1.26
CA GLU A 79 9.99 -7.50 0.92
C GLU A 79 8.71 -7.12 0.14
N HIS A 80 8.85 -6.24 -0.85
CA HIS A 80 7.74 -5.83 -1.73
C HIS A 80 7.19 -7.02 -2.54
N ASP A 81 6.08 -7.58 -2.08
CA ASP A 81 5.40 -8.66 -2.77
C ASP A 81 3.90 -8.38 -2.79
N HIS A 82 3.32 -8.58 -3.97
CA HIS A 82 1.91 -8.24 -4.24
C HIS A 82 1.54 -6.80 -3.84
N GLY A 83 2.51 -5.89 -3.97
CA GLY A 83 2.41 -4.49 -3.60
C GLY A 83 1.41 -3.71 -4.44
N LEU A 84 0.59 -2.90 -3.80
CA LEU A 84 -0.38 -2.00 -4.42
C LEU A 84 -0.31 -0.64 -3.75
N LEU A 85 -0.69 0.39 -4.48
CA LEU A 85 -0.86 1.74 -3.97
C LEU A 85 -2.31 2.16 -4.15
N PHE A 86 -2.89 2.73 -3.11
CA PHE A 86 -4.25 3.26 -3.13
C PHE A 86 -4.24 4.74 -2.80
N LYS A 87 -5.15 5.50 -3.43
CA LYS A 87 -5.24 6.95 -3.27
C LYS A 87 -6.69 7.43 -3.26
N LYS A 88 -6.95 8.49 -2.49
CA LYS A 88 -8.12 9.35 -2.68
C LYS A 88 -7.79 10.54 -3.58
N SER A 89 -8.47 10.65 -4.71
CA SER A 89 -8.29 11.76 -5.65
C SER A 89 -8.58 13.10 -4.99
N GLY A 90 -7.83 14.14 -5.35
CA GLY A 90 -7.96 15.47 -4.75
C GLY A 90 -7.37 15.60 -3.35
N THR A 91 -6.77 14.55 -2.78
CA THR A 91 -6.11 14.59 -1.46
C THR A 91 -4.64 14.12 -1.55
N SER A 92 -3.92 14.26 -0.43
CA SER A 92 -2.58 13.66 -0.22
C SER A 92 -2.64 12.24 0.36
N GLN A 93 -3.81 11.68 0.62
CA GLN A 93 -3.97 10.37 1.26
C GLN A 93 -3.60 9.26 0.28
N ILE A 94 -2.44 8.66 0.52
CA ILE A 94 -1.90 7.54 -0.25
C ILE A 94 -1.42 6.46 0.71
N VAL A 95 -1.80 5.22 0.45
CA VAL A 95 -1.40 4.04 1.23
C VAL A 95 -0.76 3.03 0.30
N TYR A 96 0.45 2.57 0.66
CA TYR A 96 1.05 1.36 0.09
C TYR A 96 0.54 0.15 0.86
N VAL A 97 0.14 -0.89 0.14
CA VAL A 97 -0.38 -2.14 0.69
C VAL A 97 0.49 -3.27 0.18
N ASN A 98 1.26 -3.87 1.06
CA ASN A 98 2.05 -5.07 0.79
C ASN A 98 1.29 -6.31 1.24
N GLN A 99 1.37 -7.41 0.49
CA GLN A 99 0.77 -8.68 0.92
C GLN A 99 1.74 -9.85 0.82
N PRO A 100 2.87 -9.81 1.55
CA PRO A 100 3.94 -10.79 1.43
C PRO A 100 3.63 -12.10 2.13
N TYR A 101 4.23 -13.20 1.65
CA TYR A 101 4.24 -14.48 2.35
C TYR A 101 5.05 -14.45 3.66
N SER A 102 6.04 -13.57 3.75
CA SER A 102 6.85 -13.34 4.93
C SER A 102 7.59 -12.00 4.81
N PHE A 103 7.91 -11.36 5.92
CA PHE A 103 8.76 -10.17 5.93
C PHE A 103 9.55 -10.04 7.23
N ASP A 104 10.69 -9.35 7.18
CA ASP A 104 11.41 -8.96 8.39
C ASP A 104 10.80 -7.67 8.96
N ARG A 105 10.14 -7.80 10.11
CA ARG A 105 9.51 -6.67 10.80
C ARG A 105 10.52 -5.61 11.25
N THR A 106 11.71 -6.01 11.69
CA THR A 106 12.76 -5.08 12.14
C THR A 106 13.20 -4.22 10.97
N GLN A 107 13.45 -4.84 9.82
CA GLN A 107 13.84 -4.12 8.60
C GLN A 107 12.75 -3.17 8.12
N LEU A 108 11.48 -3.59 8.17
CA LEU A 108 10.35 -2.73 7.82
C LEU A 108 10.25 -1.52 8.76
N GLU A 109 10.41 -1.74 10.07
CA GLU A 109 10.34 -0.70 11.08
C GLU A 109 11.47 0.33 10.92
N GLU A 110 12.70 -0.11 10.74
CA GLU A 110 13.85 0.77 10.46
C GLU A 110 13.61 1.59 9.19
N TRP A 111 13.18 0.94 8.10
CA TRP A 111 12.91 1.60 6.83
C TRP A 111 11.80 2.66 6.94
N CYS A 112 10.75 2.39 7.72
CA CYS A 112 9.66 3.34 7.97
C CYS A 112 10.13 4.51 8.83
N ASN A 113 10.91 4.25 9.88
CA ASN A 113 11.43 5.27 10.78
C ASN A 113 12.35 6.26 10.05
N GLU A 114 13.24 5.78 9.19
CA GLU A 114 14.11 6.63 8.34
C GLU A 114 13.31 7.61 7.46
N ARG A 115 12.10 7.22 7.07
CA ARG A 115 11.23 7.97 6.16
C ARG A 115 10.09 8.69 6.88
N SER A 116 10.06 8.64 8.21
CA SER A 116 8.94 9.16 9.01
C SER A 116 7.58 8.66 8.51
N LEU A 117 7.49 7.37 8.19
CA LEU A 117 6.29 6.68 7.76
C LEU A 117 5.75 5.80 8.87
N ILE A 118 4.45 5.50 8.83
CA ILE A 118 3.78 4.57 9.72
C ILE A 118 3.48 3.29 8.95
N TYR A 119 3.72 2.15 9.58
CA TYR A 119 3.24 0.86 9.10
C TYR A 119 2.18 0.29 10.05
N VAL A 120 1.20 -0.42 9.49
CA VAL A 120 0.17 -1.17 10.22
C VAL A 120 0.16 -2.58 9.66
N ILE A 121 0.41 -3.56 10.52
CA ILE A 121 0.24 -4.98 10.18
C ILE A 121 -1.21 -5.33 10.47
N CYS A 122 -1.94 -5.74 9.45
CA CYS A 122 -3.30 -6.24 9.55
C CYS A 122 -3.29 -7.77 9.68
N ASP A 123 -4.31 -8.33 10.30
CA ASP A 123 -4.50 -9.77 10.35
C ASP A 123 -4.62 -10.33 8.91
N LYS A 124 -3.90 -11.44 8.66
CA LYS A 124 -3.86 -12.15 7.39
C LYS A 124 -5.21 -12.57 6.82
N ARG A 125 -6.27 -12.68 7.64
CA ARG A 125 -7.64 -12.90 7.17
C ARG A 125 -8.16 -11.78 6.26
N TYR A 126 -7.58 -10.59 6.39
CA TYR A 126 -7.91 -9.41 5.59
C TYR A 126 -7.10 -9.28 4.31
N SER A 127 -6.08 -10.12 4.12
CA SER A 127 -5.36 -10.19 2.85
C SER A 127 -6.34 -10.55 1.74
N PHE A 128 -6.44 -9.68 0.74
CA PHE A 128 -7.23 -9.90 -0.46
C PHE A 128 -6.37 -10.46 -1.61
N TYR A 129 -5.06 -10.65 -1.39
CA TYR A 129 -4.21 -11.46 -2.25
C TYR A 129 -4.36 -12.94 -1.94
N TYR A 130 -4.04 -13.39 -0.72
CA TYR A 130 -4.16 -14.77 -0.29
C TYR A 130 -4.56 -14.83 1.19
N PRO A 131 -5.88 -14.79 1.47
CA PRO A 131 -6.41 -14.78 2.83
C PRO A 131 -5.85 -15.93 3.67
N ASP A 132 -5.63 -15.67 4.96
CA ASP A 132 -5.10 -16.61 5.96
C ASP A 132 -3.65 -17.10 5.73
N ASN A 133 -3.02 -16.69 4.62
CA ASN A 133 -1.70 -17.16 4.18
C ASN A 133 -0.68 -16.04 4.01
N THR A 134 -1.10 -14.84 3.60
CA THR A 134 -0.23 -13.66 3.55
C THR A 134 -0.69 -12.61 4.53
N ASP A 135 0.25 -11.94 5.20
CA ASP A 135 -0.07 -10.76 5.98
C ASP A 135 -0.50 -9.62 5.05
N MET A 136 -1.17 -8.61 5.61
CA MET A 136 -1.44 -7.37 4.89
C MET A 136 -0.81 -6.20 5.64
N VAL A 137 0.19 -5.58 5.03
CA VAL A 137 0.96 -4.49 5.63
C VAL A 137 0.62 -3.18 4.93
N LEU A 138 0.05 -2.24 5.68
CA LEU A 138 -0.24 -0.90 5.19
C LEU A 138 0.93 0.01 5.57
N VAL A 139 1.45 0.79 4.62
CA VAL A 139 2.48 1.79 4.86
C VAL A 139 1.99 3.14 4.34
N MET A 140 2.06 4.18 5.17
CA MET A 140 1.48 5.48 4.87
C MET A 140 2.19 6.60 5.62
N SER A 141 1.93 7.86 5.24
CA SER A 141 2.39 9.01 6.03
C SER A 141 1.67 9.09 7.36
N ASN A 142 2.28 9.77 8.33
CA ASN A 142 1.65 10.15 9.60
C ASN A 142 0.33 10.92 9.38
N ASP A 143 0.28 11.84 8.41
CA ASP A 143 -0.91 12.64 8.10
C ASP A 143 -2.05 11.74 7.59
N THR A 144 -1.73 10.76 6.74
CA THR A 144 -2.70 9.76 6.26
C THR A 144 -3.18 8.89 7.42
N TYR A 145 -2.26 8.42 8.27
CA TYR A 145 -2.61 7.62 9.45
C TYR A 145 -3.55 8.37 10.41
N ILE A 146 -3.29 9.64 10.70
CA ILE A 146 -4.14 10.48 11.55
C ILE A 146 -5.52 10.66 10.91
N SER A 147 -5.59 10.88 9.60
CA SER A 147 -6.87 11.04 8.90
C SER A 147 -7.74 9.78 8.93
N CYS A 148 -7.15 8.60 9.15
CA CYS A 148 -7.88 7.36 9.31
C CYS A 148 -8.58 7.24 10.68
N PHE A 149 -8.29 8.10 11.67
CA PHE A 149 -9.01 8.09 12.95
C PHE A 149 -10.50 8.46 12.83
N ASP A 150 -10.91 9.08 11.73
CA ASP A 150 -12.32 9.31 11.42
C ASP A 150 -13.04 8.02 10.97
N LEU A 151 -12.30 6.95 10.68
CA LEU A 151 -12.85 5.65 10.29
C LEU A 151 -13.23 4.83 11.53
N THR A 152 -14.40 4.20 11.46
CA THR A 152 -14.94 3.43 12.59
C THR A 152 -14.04 2.24 12.94
N TYR A 153 -13.55 2.20 14.18
CA TYR A 153 -12.68 1.15 14.72
C TYR A 153 -11.27 1.08 14.11
N TRP A 154 -10.73 2.18 13.58
CA TRP A 154 -9.34 2.24 13.14
C TRP A 154 -8.35 2.41 14.33
N PRO A 155 -7.23 1.65 14.39
CA PRO A 155 -6.83 0.52 13.53
C PRO A 155 -7.32 -0.86 13.99
N GLN A 156 -8.00 -0.96 15.14
CA GLN A 156 -8.33 -2.23 15.81
C GLN A 156 -9.06 -3.22 14.90
N ARG A 157 -10.00 -2.73 14.07
CA ARG A 157 -10.74 -3.55 13.10
C ARG A 157 -9.84 -4.44 12.25
N TRP A 158 -8.68 -3.93 11.85
CA TRP A 158 -7.79 -4.59 10.91
C TRP A 158 -6.70 -5.41 11.59
N GLN A 159 -6.47 -5.21 12.89
CA GLN A 159 -5.42 -5.90 13.65
C GLN A 159 -5.96 -7.11 14.43
N GLU A 160 -7.26 -7.13 14.72
CA GLU A 160 -8.00 -8.22 15.39
C GLU A 160 -8.70 -9.13 14.37
#